data_AF-B7GCV7-F1
#
_entry.id   AF-B7GCV7-F1
#
_cell.length_a   1.000
_cell.length_b   1.000
_cell.length_c   1.000
_cell.angle_alpha   90.00
_cell.angle_beta   90.00
_cell.angle_gamma   90.00
#
_symmetry.space_group_name_H-M   'P 1'
#
loop_
_entity.id
_entity.type
_entity.pdbx_description
1 polymer ?
#
loop_
_entity_poly.entity_id
_entity_poly.type
_entity_poly.pdbx_seq_one_letter_code
_entity_poly.pdbx_strand_id
1 'polypeptide(L)'
;MSSNVSKMHLDFVVEDGSTTTEQKSDCLKLLKVVVKNLADPVKSKDEKFQTLKLDNPKVSEKLLPCPSAKKYLLSLGFTERTTPDYQKILFCQQPHRETFQKALRAVSDALGKIGAPVAKKPRTVEESLATLAPTPSTLLPFERLSEKQKARRLMEEKDQREKELAKVHRAKAVEQLRRDKFVRENDPNWKSGPSAAVNKTGNTIATFRDRHGET
;
A
#
# COMPACT_ATOMS: atom_id res chain seq x y z
N MET A 1 30.56 -10.20 -3.80
CA MET A 1 29.85 -11.43 -4.23
C MET A 1 28.32 -11.39 -4.04
N SER A 2 27.74 -10.49 -3.23
CA SER A 2 26.27 -10.44 -3.00
C SER A 2 25.39 -10.04 -4.19
N SER A 3 25.91 -9.33 -5.19
CA SER A 3 25.12 -8.82 -6.31
C SER A 3 24.51 -9.92 -7.20
N ASN A 4 25.24 -11.02 -7.45
CA ASN A 4 24.73 -12.12 -8.27
C ASN A 4 23.62 -12.92 -7.56
N VAL A 5 23.74 -13.11 -6.25
CA VAL A 5 22.75 -13.85 -5.44
C VAL A 5 21.42 -13.10 -5.40
N SER A 6 21.46 -11.77 -5.23
CA SER A 6 20.26 -10.94 -5.29
C SER A 6 19.54 -11.01 -6.64
N LYS A 7 20.29 -11.06 -7.75
CA LYS A 7 19.71 -11.18 -9.09
C LYS A 7 19.01 -12.52 -9.28
N MET A 8 19.63 -13.62 -8.85
CA MET A 8 19.01 -14.95 -8.93
C MET A 8 17.69 -15.03 -8.16
N HIS A 9 17.63 -14.51 -6.93
CA HIS A 9 16.38 -14.50 -6.17
C HIS A 9 15.27 -13.69 -6.84
N LEU A 10 15.64 -12.60 -7.53
CA LEU A 10 14.71 -11.75 -8.24
C LEU A 10 14.18 -12.40 -9.53
N ASP A 11 15.04 -13.09 -10.28
CA ASP A 11 14.61 -13.88 -11.44
C ASP A 11 13.70 -15.05 -10.99
N PHE A 12 13.98 -15.69 -9.84
CA PHE A 12 13.08 -16.68 -9.24
C PHE A 12 11.69 -16.11 -8.92
N VAL A 13 11.57 -14.86 -8.45
CA VAL A 13 10.26 -14.22 -8.22
C VAL A 13 9.47 -14.05 -9.53
N VAL A 14 10.16 -13.77 -10.64
CA VAL A 14 9.53 -13.59 -11.95
C VAL A 14 9.12 -14.94 -12.56
N GLU A 15 9.97 -15.96 -12.44
CA GLU A 15 9.78 -17.27 -13.06
C GLU A 15 8.90 -18.23 -12.24
N ASP A 16 8.59 -17.91 -10.98
CA ASP A 16 7.85 -18.82 -10.08
C ASP A 16 6.47 -19.21 -10.64
N GLY A 17 6.30 -20.44 -11.13
CA GLY A 17 5.03 -20.90 -11.70
C GLY A 17 3.88 -21.02 -10.69
N SER A 18 4.17 -20.93 -9.39
CA SER A 18 3.17 -21.14 -8.32
C SER A 18 2.30 -19.91 -8.02
N THR A 19 2.69 -18.72 -8.48
CA THR A 19 2.00 -17.45 -8.19
C THR A 19 1.41 -16.82 -9.45
N THR A 20 0.27 -16.13 -9.30
CA THR A 20 -0.37 -15.45 -10.43
C THR A 20 0.46 -14.25 -10.89
N THR A 21 0.33 -13.89 -12.17
CA THR A 21 1.00 -12.69 -12.72
C THR A 21 0.64 -11.41 -11.95
N GLU A 22 -0.61 -11.28 -11.51
CA GLU A 22 -1.07 -10.17 -10.67
C GLU A 22 -0.32 -10.14 -9.32
N GLN A 23 -0.24 -11.29 -8.62
CA GLN A 23 0.47 -11.41 -7.35
C GLN A 23 1.97 -11.07 -7.48
N LYS A 24 2.63 -11.57 -8.52
CA LYS A 24 4.03 -11.24 -8.81
C LYS A 24 4.22 -9.75 -9.06
N SER A 25 3.32 -9.15 -9.85
CA SER A 25 3.37 -7.72 -10.14
C SER A 25 3.22 -6.87 -8.86
N ASP A 26 2.34 -7.29 -7.95
CA ASP A 26 2.09 -6.58 -6.70
C ASP A 26 3.21 -6.76 -5.69
N CYS A 27 3.82 -7.94 -5.65
CA CYS A 27 5.03 -8.21 -4.88
C CYS A 27 6.20 -7.32 -5.36
N LEU A 28 6.45 -7.27 -6.67
CA LEU A 28 7.49 -6.43 -7.26
C LEU A 28 7.23 -4.93 -7.04
N LYS A 29 5.97 -4.48 -7.11
CA LYS A 29 5.61 -3.09 -6.75
C LYS A 29 5.93 -2.78 -5.29
N LEU A 30 5.64 -3.71 -4.37
CA LEU A 30 6.00 -3.55 -2.96
C LEU A 30 7.52 -3.46 -2.77
N LEU A 31 8.27 -4.40 -3.37
CA LEU A 31 9.74 -4.40 -3.34
C LEU A 31 10.31 -3.10 -3.91
N LYS A 32 9.76 -2.60 -5.01
CA LYS A 32 10.16 -1.32 -5.62
C LYS A 32 10.00 -0.16 -4.64
N VAL A 33 8.89 -0.10 -3.91
CA VAL A 33 8.64 0.97 -2.92
C VAL A 33 9.63 0.87 -1.76
N VAL A 34 9.86 -0.32 -1.22
CA VAL A 34 10.81 -0.54 -0.11
C VAL A 34 12.23 -0.14 -0.53
N VAL A 35 12.70 -0.66 -1.66
CA VAL A 35 14.04 -0.36 -2.19
C VAL A 35 14.18 1.12 -2.56
N LYS A 36 13.13 1.76 -3.11
CA LYS A 36 13.11 3.20 -3.42
C LYS A 36 13.27 4.05 -2.17
N ASN A 37 12.53 3.73 -1.11
CA ASN A 37 12.63 4.49 0.15
C ASN A 37 14.03 4.38 0.78
N LEU A 38 14.71 3.24 0.60
CA LEU A 38 16.09 3.06 1.08
C LEU A 38 17.16 3.64 0.15
N ALA A 39 16.85 3.85 -1.13
CA ALA A 39 17.73 4.57 -2.05
C ALA A 39 17.66 6.10 -1.86
N ASP A 40 16.55 6.61 -1.32
CA ASP A 40 16.35 8.03 -1.01
C ASP A 40 17.19 8.43 0.24
N PRO A 41 18.16 9.37 0.15
CA PRO A 41 19.10 9.67 1.23
C PRO A 41 18.49 10.33 2.46
N VAL A 42 17.28 10.87 2.33
CA VAL A 42 16.52 11.49 3.43
C VAL A 42 15.78 10.40 4.20
N LYS A 43 15.02 9.56 3.49
CA LYS A 43 14.22 8.49 4.08
C LYS A 43 15.06 7.32 4.59
N SER A 44 16.21 7.06 3.99
CA SER A 44 17.12 6.00 4.43
C SER A 44 17.63 6.24 5.86
N LYS A 45 17.56 7.47 6.37
CA LYS A 45 17.93 7.81 7.75
C LYS A 45 16.83 7.53 8.76
N ASP A 46 15.56 7.47 8.33
CA ASP A 46 14.46 7.20 9.25
C ASP A 46 14.34 5.69 9.50
N GLU A 47 14.36 5.30 10.77
CA GLU A 47 14.21 3.89 11.19
C GLU A 47 12.91 3.25 10.68
N LYS A 48 11.88 4.08 10.46
CA LYS A 48 10.59 3.66 9.89
C LYS A 48 10.74 3.02 8.51
N PHE A 49 11.66 3.50 7.66
CA PHE A 49 11.86 2.95 6.31
C PHE A 49 12.89 1.82 6.28
N GLN A 50 13.72 1.70 7.31
CA GLN A 50 14.64 0.59 7.53
C GLN A 50 13.95 -0.66 8.07
N THR A 51 12.74 -0.49 8.63
CA THR A 51 11.97 -1.58 9.24
C THR A 51 10.77 -1.94 8.37
N LEU A 52 10.66 -3.22 8.03
CA LEU A 52 9.51 -3.79 7.34
C LEU A 52 8.83 -4.80 8.27
N LYS A 53 7.62 -4.46 8.74
CA LYS A 53 6.81 -5.34 9.59
C LYS A 53 6.11 -6.40 8.75
N LEU A 54 6.36 -7.67 9.05
CA LEU A 54 5.75 -8.78 8.31
C LEU A 54 4.28 -8.98 8.68
N ASP A 55 3.85 -8.52 9.85
CA ASP A 55 2.44 -8.57 10.29
C ASP A 55 1.54 -7.51 9.63
N ASN A 56 2.12 -6.55 8.90
CA ASN A 56 1.31 -5.57 8.18
C ASN A 56 0.53 -6.27 7.06
N PRO A 57 -0.81 -6.15 6.99
CA PRO A 57 -1.64 -6.86 6.02
C PRO A 57 -1.19 -6.62 4.57
N LYS A 58 -0.76 -5.39 4.26
CA LYS A 58 -0.28 -5.05 2.89
C LYS A 58 1.04 -5.72 2.53
N VAL A 59 1.86 -6.03 3.53
CA VAL A 59 3.16 -6.69 3.36
C VAL A 59 2.96 -8.20 3.36
N SER A 60 2.19 -8.74 4.30
CA SER A 60 1.92 -10.16 4.39
C SER A 60 1.20 -10.69 3.14
N GLU A 61 0.12 -10.04 2.68
CA GLU A 61 -0.63 -10.48 1.50
C GLU A 61 0.23 -10.52 0.22
N LYS A 62 1.22 -9.63 0.11
CA LYS A 62 2.06 -9.50 -1.10
C LYS A 62 3.37 -10.26 -1.04
N LEU A 63 3.89 -10.50 0.17
CA LEU A 63 5.19 -11.13 0.38
C LEU A 63 5.06 -12.61 0.75
N LEU A 64 4.00 -13.02 1.47
CA LEU A 64 3.75 -14.43 1.82
C LEU A 64 3.62 -15.34 0.58
N PRO A 65 2.93 -14.94 -0.51
CA PRO A 65 2.84 -15.78 -1.70
C PRO A 65 4.18 -15.96 -2.40
N CYS A 66 5.16 -15.07 -2.17
CA CYS A 66 6.43 -15.03 -2.89
C CYS A 66 7.61 -15.22 -1.91
N PRO A 67 7.92 -16.46 -1.48
CA PRO A 67 9.02 -16.72 -0.54
C PRO A 67 10.38 -16.27 -1.09
N SER A 68 10.55 -16.29 -2.41
CA SER A 68 11.74 -15.78 -3.10
C SER A 68 11.95 -14.27 -2.91
N ALA A 69 10.88 -13.49 -2.72
CA ALA A 69 10.97 -12.06 -2.44
C ALA A 69 11.54 -11.78 -1.04
N LYS A 70 11.21 -12.63 -0.06
CA LYS A 70 11.82 -12.57 1.28
C LYS A 70 13.33 -12.83 1.20
N LYS A 71 13.74 -13.88 0.48
CA LYS A 71 15.16 -14.22 0.26
C LYS A 71 15.91 -13.10 -0.47
N TYR A 72 15.27 -12.45 -1.43
CA TYR A 72 15.81 -11.27 -2.10
C TYR A 72 16.12 -10.14 -1.11
N LEU A 73 15.19 -9.79 -0.22
CA LEU A 73 15.42 -8.78 0.82
C LEU A 73 16.58 -9.15 1.74
N LEU A 74 16.66 -10.42 2.18
CA LEU A 74 17.78 -10.90 3.00
C LEU A 74 19.13 -10.71 2.27
N SER A 75 19.18 -10.99 0.97
CA SER A 75 20.40 -10.82 0.16
C SER A 75 20.83 -9.35 -0.02
N LEU A 76 19.89 -8.41 0.11
CA LEU A 76 20.17 -6.97 0.08
C LEU A 76 20.69 -6.42 1.41
N GLY A 77 20.71 -7.24 2.47
CA GLY A 77 21.18 -6.85 3.81
C GLY A 77 20.07 -6.60 4.82
N PHE A 78 18.84 -7.08 4.57
CA PHE A 78 17.83 -7.15 5.63
C PHE A 78 18.11 -8.34 6.55
N THR A 79 17.82 -8.15 7.84
CA THR A 79 17.94 -9.18 8.87
C THR A 79 16.59 -9.40 9.55
N GLU A 80 16.27 -10.65 9.85
CA GLU A 80 15.07 -10.98 10.62
C GLU A 80 15.33 -10.67 12.10
N ARG A 81 14.46 -9.85 12.69
CA ARG A 81 14.44 -9.59 14.13
C ARG A 81 13.05 -9.85 14.67
N THR A 82 13.01 -10.29 15.92
CA THR A 82 11.75 -10.39 16.68
C THR A 82 11.70 -9.20 17.62
N THR A 83 10.63 -8.41 17.51
CA THR A 83 10.34 -7.29 18.41
C THR A 83 9.93 -7.85 19.78
N PRO A 84 10.11 -7.12 20.90
CA PRO A 84 9.60 -7.54 22.22
C PRO A 84 8.12 -7.93 22.23
N ASP A 85 7.31 -7.38 21.31
CA ASP A 85 5.90 -7.73 21.11
C ASP A 85 5.67 -9.05 20.32
N TYR A 86 6.69 -9.91 20.20
CA TYR A 86 6.69 -11.15 19.40
C TYR A 86 6.42 -10.97 17.90
N GLN A 87 6.55 -9.74 17.38
CA GLN A 87 6.35 -9.42 15.96
C GLN A 87 7.62 -9.68 15.15
N LYS A 88 7.49 -10.37 14.00
CA LYS A 88 8.60 -10.61 13.07
C LYS A 88 8.79 -9.40 12.15
N ILE A 89 9.98 -8.82 12.19
CA ILE A 89 10.35 -7.66 11.37
C ILE A 89 11.59 -7.98 10.52
N LEU A 90 11.65 -7.38 9.34
CA LEU A 90 12.86 -7.31 8.53
C LEU A 90 13.48 -5.93 8.73
N PHE A 91 14.71 -5.88 9.24
CA PHE A 91 15.43 -4.64 9.55
C PHE A 91 16.71 -4.52 8.75
N CYS A 92 16.93 -3.37 8.13
CA CYS A 92 18.16 -3.04 7.39
C CYS A 92 19.00 -2.04 8.21
N GLN A 93 20.10 -2.52 8.80
CA GLN A 93 20.91 -1.74 9.74
C GLN A 93 21.73 -0.63 9.06
N GLN A 94 22.22 -0.86 7.84
CA GLN A 94 23.01 0.11 7.09
C GLN A 94 22.66 0.07 5.59
N PRO A 95 21.71 0.92 5.14
CA PRO A 95 21.36 0.96 3.73
C PRO A 95 22.46 1.61 2.90
N HIS A 96 23.16 0.82 2.07
CA HIS A 96 24.15 1.34 1.14
C HIS A 96 23.49 1.83 -0.16
N ARG A 97 23.50 3.15 -0.39
CA ARG A 97 22.78 3.81 -1.49
C ARG A 97 23.04 3.16 -2.86
N GLU A 98 24.28 2.85 -3.20
CA GLU A 98 24.60 2.28 -4.52
C GLU A 98 23.99 0.90 -4.72
N THR A 99 23.96 0.07 -3.67
CA THR A 99 23.35 -1.26 -3.71
C THR A 99 21.84 -1.15 -3.92
N PHE A 100 21.18 -0.24 -3.20
CA PHE A 100 19.73 -0.02 -3.35
C PHE A 100 19.36 0.63 -4.68
N GLN A 101 20.20 1.49 -5.26
CA GLN A 101 19.97 2.02 -6.61
C GLN A 101 20.10 0.93 -7.69
N LYS A 102 21.10 0.05 -7.58
CA LYS A 102 21.25 -1.12 -8.47
C LYS A 102 20.05 -2.07 -8.33
N ALA A 103 19.63 -2.34 -7.10
CA ALA A 103 18.45 -3.14 -6.80
C ALA A 103 17.17 -2.53 -7.38
N LEU A 104 17.00 -1.21 -7.32
CA LEU A 104 15.83 -0.51 -7.86
C LEU A 104 15.71 -0.69 -9.38
N ARG A 105 16.84 -0.61 -10.09
CA ARG A 105 16.88 -0.88 -11.53
C ARG A 105 16.48 -2.32 -11.82
N ALA A 106 17.09 -3.28 -11.13
CA ALA A 106 16.78 -4.71 -11.30
C ALA A 106 15.29 -5.02 -11.04
N VAL A 107 14.70 -4.48 -9.97
CA VAL A 107 13.28 -4.65 -9.66
C VAL A 107 12.38 -4.00 -10.72
N SER A 108 12.78 -2.83 -11.24
CA SER A 108 12.02 -2.15 -12.30
C SER A 108 12.07 -2.92 -13.62
N ASP A 109 13.23 -3.48 -13.97
CA ASP A 109 13.40 -4.33 -15.15
C ASP A 109 12.56 -5.61 -15.04
N ALA A 110 12.58 -6.27 -13.88
CA ALA A 110 11.74 -7.44 -13.60
C ALA A 110 10.24 -7.12 -13.68
N LEU A 111 9.82 -5.95 -13.18
CA LEU A 111 8.43 -5.52 -13.32
C LEU A 111 8.06 -5.30 -14.80
N GLY A 112 9.00 -4.78 -15.59
CA GLY A 112 8.88 -4.67 -17.05
C GLY A 112 8.72 -6.04 -17.73
N LYS A 113 9.43 -7.08 -17.29
CA LYS A 113 9.31 -8.45 -17.83
C LYS A 113 7.93 -9.08 -17.58
N ILE A 114 7.29 -8.77 -16.45
CA ILE A 114 5.95 -9.30 -16.11
C ILE A 114 4.85 -8.51 -16.84
N GLY A 115 5.05 -7.21 -17.05
CA GLY A 115 4.09 -6.33 -17.74
C GLY A 115 4.23 -6.32 -19.26
N ALA A 116 5.39 -6.70 -19.80
CA ALA A 116 5.56 -6.87 -21.23
C ALA A 116 4.73 -8.09 -21.67
N PRO A 117 3.77 -7.94 -22.62
CA PRO A 117 3.26 -9.11 -23.32
C PRO A 117 4.49 -9.82 -23.88
N VAL A 118 4.59 -11.12 -23.64
CA VAL A 118 5.63 -11.98 -24.21
C VAL A 118 5.66 -11.73 -25.71
N ALA A 119 6.58 -10.86 -26.16
CA ALA A 119 6.91 -10.74 -27.56
C ALA A 119 7.52 -12.09 -27.89
N LYS A 120 6.70 -12.96 -28.48
CA LYS A 120 7.14 -14.23 -29.06
C LYS A 120 8.38 -13.91 -29.87
N LYS A 121 9.48 -14.59 -29.51
CA LYS A 121 10.74 -14.65 -30.26
C LYS A 121 10.43 -14.53 -31.76
N PRO A 122 10.97 -13.55 -32.50
CA PRO A 122 10.77 -13.51 -33.94
C PRO A 122 11.46 -14.75 -34.53
N ARG A 123 10.65 -15.69 -35.01
CA ARG A 123 11.12 -16.63 -36.02
C ARG A 123 11.27 -15.80 -37.29
N THR A 124 12.49 -15.76 -37.80
CA THR A 124 12.83 -15.46 -39.18
C THR A 124 11.88 -16.21 -40.11
N VAL A 125 11.02 -15.50 -40.83
CA VAL A 125 10.65 -15.81 -42.21
C VAL A 125 10.30 -14.49 -42.89
N GLU A 126 10.78 -14.39 -44.11
CA GLU A 126 10.78 -13.26 -45.03
C GLU A 126 9.40 -12.68 -45.38
N GLU A 127 9.46 -11.42 -45.82
CA GLU A 127 8.80 -10.88 -47.00
C GLU A 127 7.31 -11.22 -47.22
N SER A 128 6.45 -10.22 -47.04
CA SER A 128 5.45 -9.87 -48.06
C SER A 128 4.83 -8.50 -47.74
N LEU A 129 4.88 -7.65 -48.76
CA LEU A 129 4.33 -6.31 -48.85
C LEU A 129 2.81 -6.26 -48.61
N ALA A 130 2.39 -5.08 -48.13
CA ALA A 130 1.18 -4.33 -48.48
C ALA A 130 -0.20 -4.88 -48.07
N THR A 131 -0.97 -4.07 -47.35
CA THR A 131 -2.02 -3.21 -47.97
C THR A 131 -2.95 -2.64 -46.90
N LEU A 132 -3.27 -1.36 -47.08
CA LEU A 132 -4.18 -0.52 -46.33
C LEU A 132 -5.63 -1.03 -46.34
N ALA A 133 -6.33 -0.97 -45.20
CA ALA A 133 -7.74 -0.58 -45.11
C ALA A 133 -8.19 -0.38 -43.65
N PRO A 134 -8.91 0.71 -43.31
CA PRO A 134 -9.61 0.89 -42.05
C PRO A 134 -11.13 0.73 -42.23
N THR A 135 -11.79 -0.22 -41.57
CA THR A 135 -13.27 -0.33 -41.50
C THR A 135 -13.70 -1.20 -40.30
N PRO A 136 -14.96 -1.14 -39.81
CA PRO A 136 -15.44 -0.15 -38.85
C PRO A 136 -15.99 -0.83 -37.57
N SER A 137 -16.31 -0.03 -36.56
CA SER A 137 -17.07 -0.44 -35.37
C SER A 137 -18.38 -1.14 -35.75
N THR A 138 -18.50 -2.44 -35.44
CA THR A 138 -19.78 -3.14 -35.39
C THR A 138 -20.23 -3.23 -33.95
N LEU A 139 -21.24 -2.44 -33.61
CA LEU A 139 -22.11 -2.65 -32.45
C LEU A 139 -22.74 -4.04 -32.58
N LEU A 140 -22.47 -4.94 -31.62
CA LEU A 140 -23.36 -6.05 -31.32
C LEU A 140 -23.87 -5.94 -29.87
N PRO A 141 -25.19 -6.12 -29.66
CA PRO A 141 -25.85 -6.03 -28.37
C PRO A 141 -25.72 -7.35 -27.61
N PHE A 142 -25.66 -7.27 -26.28
CA PHE A 142 -25.55 -8.40 -25.35
C PHE A 142 -24.21 -9.14 -25.32
N GLU A 143 -23.12 -8.41 -25.06
CA GLU A 143 -22.01 -9.01 -24.34
C GLU A 143 -22.49 -9.30 -22.91
N ARG A 144 -22.83 -10.56 -22.62
CA ARG A 144 -23.13 -11.01 -21.25
C ARG A 144 -21.86 -10.83 -20.42
N LEU A 145 -21.73 -9.65 -19.81
CA LEU A 145 -20.62 -9.30 -18.91
C LEU A 145 -20.43 -10.44 -17.92
N SER A 146 -19.20 -10.97 -17.87
CA SER A 146 -18.80 -12.03 -16.94
C SER A 146 -19.19 -11.60 -15.52
N GLU A 147 -19.67 -12.53 -14.69
CA GLU A 147 -20.09 -12.24 -13.31
C GLU A 147 -19.00 -11.50 -12.51
N LYS A 148 -17.72 -11.81 -12.79
CA LYS A 148 -16.56 -11.14 -12.21
C LYS A 148 -16.47 -9.66 -12.60
N GLN A 149 -16.85 -9.31 -13.83
CA GLN A 149 -16.90 -7.91 -14.30
C GLN A 149 -18.07 -7.15 -13.67
N LYS A 150 -19.22 -7.82 -13.49
CA LYS A 150 -20.37 -7.22 -12.78
C LYS A 150 -20.05 -6.96 -11.31
N ALA A 151 -19.39 -7.90 -10.63
CA ALA A 151 -18.95 -7.74 -9.25
C ALA A 151 -17.96 -6.57 -9.08
N ARG A 152 -17.04 -6.37 -10.03
CA ARG A 152 -16.11 -5.22 -10.03
C ARG A 152 -16.85 -3.89 -10.15
N ARG A 153 -17.79 -3.77 -11.09
CA ARG A 153 -18.60 -2.54 -11.25
C ARG A 153 -19.45 -2.23 -10.01
N LEU A 154 -20.07 -3.25 -9.40
CA LEU A 154 -20.89 -3.08 -8.21
C LEU A 154 -20.05 -2.61 -7.00
N MET A 155 -18.83 -3.14 -6.85
CA MET A 155 -17.91 -2.69 -5.81
C MET A 155 -17.44 -1.24 -6.02
N GLU A 156 -17.16 -0.85 -7.27
CA GLU A 156 -16.76 0.51 -7.61
C GLU A 156 -17.89 1.52 -7.36
N GLU A 157 -19.13 1.17 -7.73
CA GLU A 157 -20.32 2.00 -7.46
C GLU A 157 -20.55 2.16 -5.94
N LYS A 158 -20.39 1.08 -5.18
CA LYS A 158 -20.50 1.12 -3.71
C LYS A 158 -19.44 2.04 -3.09
N ASP A 159 -18.19 1.95 -3.53
CA ASP A 159 -17.10 2.80 -3.04
C ASP A 159 -17.32 4.29 -3.39
N GLN A 160 -17.85 4.57 -4.58
CA GLN A 160 -18.24 5.94 -4.96
C GLN A 160 -19.35 6.47 -4.06
N ARG A 161 -20.39 5.68 -3.81
CA ARG A 161 -21.50 6.06 -2.92
C ARG A 161 -21.04 6.29 -1.49
N GLU A 162 -20.17 5.44 -0.95
CA GLU A 162 -19.60 5.62 0.38
C GLU A 162 -18.76 6.90 0.48
N LYS A 163 -17.97 7.21 -0.55
CA LYS A 163 -17.21 8.48 -0.64
C LYS A 163 -18.14 9.69 -0.68
N GLU A 164 -19.25 9.64 -1.42
CA GLU A 164 -20.23 10.72 -1.46
C GLU A 164 -20.92 10.92 -0.12
N LEU A 165 -21.36 9.83 0.52
CA LEU A 165 -21.94 9.88 1.87
C LEU A 165 -20.96 10.45 2.89
N ALA A 166 -19.68 10.06 2.82
CA ALA A 166 -18.65 10.61 3.68
C ALA A 166 -18.41 12.11 3.44
N LYS A 167 -18.45 12.57 2.19
CA LYS A 167 -18.38 14.00 1.85
C LYS A 167 -19.58 14.76 2.41
N VAL A 168 -20.80 14.23 2.25
CA VAL A 168 -22.02 14.83 2.79
C VAL A 168 -21.98 14.89 4.32
N HIS A 169 -21.52 13.82 4.98
CA HIS A 169 -21.38 13.80 6.43
C HIS A 169 -20.38 14.83 6.93
N ARG A 170 -19.22 14.96 6.27
CA ARG A 170 -18.23 16.00 6.59
C ARG A 170 -18.80 17.41 6.38
N ALA A 171 -19.52 17.64 5.28
CA ALA A 171 -20.14 18.94 5.01
C ALA A 171 -21.17 19.31 6.10
N LYS A 172 -22.03 18.37 6.49
CA LYS A 172 -22.99 18.55 7.59
C LYS A 172 -22.30 18.87 8.92
N ALA A 173 -21.23 18.16 9.26
CA ALA A 173 -20.48 18.41 10.48
C ALA A 173 -19.85 19.82 10.49
N VAL A 174 -19.27 20.25 9.38
CA VAL A 174 -18.70 21.60 9.23
C VAL A 174 -19.79 22.67 9.37
N GLU A 175 -20.96 22.45 8.75
CA GLU A 175 -22.07 23.40 8.84
C GLU A 175 -22.63 23.49 10.27
N GLN A 176 -22.71 22.37 10.99
CA GLN A 176 -23.07 22.36 12.40
C GLN A 176 -22.06 23.14 13.24
N LEU A 177 -20.76 22.96 13.02
CA LEU A 177 -19.72 23.77 13.69
C LEU A 177 -19.85 25.26 13.39
N ARG A 178 -20.19 25.62 12.14
CA ARG A 178 -20.39 27.03 11.76
C ARG A 178 -21.61 27.63 12.46
N ARG A 179 -22.73 26.91 12.52
CA ARG A 179 -23.93 27.34 13.24
C ARG A 179 -23.63 27.52 14.74
N ASP A 180 -22.97 26.54 15.35
CA ASP A 180 -22.55 26.62 16.76
C ASP A 180 -21.63 27.83 17.02
N LYS A 181 -20.65 28.05 16.15
CA LYS A 181 -19.76 29.21 16.24
C LYS A 181 -20.52 30.53 16.11
N PHE A 182 -21.47 30.61 15.19
CA PHE A 182 -22.29 31.81 15.02
C PHE A 182 -23.13 32.11 16.27
N VAL A 183 -23.76 31.09 16.87
CA VAL A 183 -24.52 31.25 18.12
C VAL A 183 -23.61 31.70 19.26
N ARG A 184 -22.41 31.12 19.37
CA ARG A 184 -21.39 31.53 20.35
C ARG A 184 -21.02 33.00 20.30
N GLU A 185 -20.93 33.56 19.10
CA GLU A 185 -20.48 34.93 18.88
C GLU A 185 -21.62 35.95 19.01
N ASN A 186 -22.87 35.56 18.75
CA ASN A 186 -24.00 36.49 18.62
C ASN A 186 -25.03 36.40 19.76
N ASP A 187 -25.01 35.36 20.59
CA ASP A 187 -25.90 35.24 21.75
C ASP A 187 -25.19 35.68 23.05
N PRO A 188 -25.57 36.82 23.66
CA PRO A 188 -24.98 37.33 24.89
C PRO A 188 -25.16 36.41 26.10
N ASN A 189 -26.09 35.45 26.05
CA ASN A 189 -26.35 34.50 27.13
C ASN A 189 -25.79 33.10 26.84
N TRP A 190 -24.99 32.95 25.77
CA TRP A 190 -24.35 31.67 25.47
C TRP A 190 -23.34 31.30 26.56
N LYS A 191 -23.49 30.10 27.14
CA LYS A 191 -22.57 29.51 28.12
C LYS A 191 -22.01 28.22 27.55
N SER A 192 -20.69 28.01 27.66
CA SER A 192 -20.08 26.75 27.27
C SER A 192 -20.60 25.63 28.18
N GLY A 193 -21.39 24.70 27.64
CA GLY A 193 -21.78 23.49 28.36
C GLY A 193 -20.54 22.65 28.72
N PRO A 194 -20.58 21.86 29.81
CA PRO A 194 -19.50 20.93 30.13
C PRO A 194 -19.27 20.00 28.93
N SER A 195 -18.00 19.83 28.54
CA SER A 195 -17.64 18.98 27.40
C SER A 195 -18.25 17.58 27.56
N ALA A 196 -18.70 16.95 26.47
CA ALA A 196 -19.29 15.61 26.51
C ALA A 196 -18.39 14.53 27.17
N ALA A 197 -17.08 14.79 27.27
CA ALA A 197 -16.13 14.01 28.05
C ALA A 197 -16.34 14.11 29.58
N VAL A 198 -16.70 15.30 30.09
CA VAL A 198 -16.99 15.56 31.51
C VAL A 198 -18.31 14.91 31.93
N ASN A 199 -19.34 14.94 31.07
CA ASN A 199 -20.64 14.35 31.40
C ASN A 199 -20.68 12.81 31.33
N LYS A 200 -19.72 12.16 30.64
CA LYS A 200 -19.58 10.69 30.65
C LYS A 200 -18.77 10.16 31.82
N THR A 201 -18.04 11.03 32.52
CA THR A 201 -17.34 10.71 33.77
C THR A 201 -18.04 11.39 34.93
N GLY A 202 -19.28 10.96 35.22
CA GLY A 202 -19.94 11.27 36.50
C GLY A 202 -19.24 10.65 37.72
N ASN A 203 -18.10 9.96 37.51
CA ASN A 203 -17.18 9.61 38.57
C ASN A 203 -16.02 10.60 38.49
N THR A 204 -16.02 11.56 39.41
CA THR A 204 -14.85 12.39 39.69
C THR A 204 -13.63 11.48 39.78
N ILE A 205 -12.57 11.77 39.03
CA ILE A 205 -11.29 11.10 39.21
C ILE A 205 -10.86 11.41 40.64
N ALA A 206 -11.12 10.49 41.57
CA ALA A 206 -10.59 10.55 42.92
C ALA A 206 -9.08 10.52 42.78
N THR A 207 -8.44 11.64 43.05
CA THR A 207 -6.99 11.73 42.98
C THR A 207 -6.40 10.90 44.13
N PHE A 208 -5.18 10.38 43.97
CA PHE A 208 -4.51 9.61 45.03
C PHE A 208 -4.44 10.38 46.36
N ARG A 209 -4.41 11.72 46.28
CA ARG A 209 -4.48 12.65 47.41
C ARG A 209 -5.81 12.60 48.18
N ASP A 210 -6.94 12.35 47.52
CA ASP A 210 -8.24 12.21 48.19
C ASP A 210 -8.40 10.86 48.90
N ARG A 211 -7.67 9.83 48.48
CA ARG A 211 -7.73 8.49 49.10
C ARG A 211 -6.71 8.28 50.21
N HIS A 212 -5.58 8.98 50.18
CA HIS A 212 -4.43 8.71 51.04
C HIS A 212 -3.80 9.98 51.64
N GLY A 213 -4.49 11.13 51.59
CA GLY A 213 -4.07 12.34 52.28
C GLY A 213 -4.23 12.19 53.80
N GLU A 214 -3.10 12.07 54.47
CA GLU A 214 -2.92 12.00 55.92
C GLU A 214 -3.57 13.20 56.64
N THR A 215 -4.35 12.92 57.69
CA THR A 215 -4.58 13.80 58.85
C THR A 215 -3.70 13.35 59.99
#